data_AF-A0AAN6YMH4-F1
#
_entry.id   AF-A0AAN6YMH4-F1
#
_cell.length_a   1.000
_cell.length_b   1.000
_cell.length_c   1.000
_cell.angle_alpha   90.00
_cell.angle_beta   90.00
_cell.angle_gamma   90.00
#
_symmetry.space_group_name_H-M   'P 1'
#
loop_
_entity.id
_entity.type
_entity.pdbx_description
1 polymer ?
#
loop_
_entity_poly.entity_id
_entity_poly.type
_entity_poly.pdbx_seq_one_letter_code
_entity_poly.pdbx_strand_id
1 'polypeptide(L)'
;MHRQVLQLYEKVLGKEHPHTLTSMNNLALVLDKLGKYEEAEKMHRQVLQLREKVLGKEHPHTLASMNNLALVLKKLGKYEEADVSTQRDRDDTSSRPPKRSHS
;
A
#
# COMPACT_ATOMS: atom_id res chain seq x y z
N MET A 1 -2.64 10.61 19.11
CA MET A 1 -3.55 9.44 19.09
C MET A 1 -3.09 8.32 18.14
N HIS A 2 -3.00 8.50 16.82
CA HIS A 2 -2.65 7.38 15.90
C HIS A 2 -1.29 6.69 16.14
N ARG A 3 -0.26 7.44 16.57
CA ARG A 3 1.10 6.89 16.79
C ARG A 3 1.19 5.93 17.98
N GLN A 4 0.41 6.18 19.04
CA GLN A 4 0.32 5.29 20.21
C GLN A 4 -0.45 4.01 19.89
N VAL A 5 -1.52 4.12 19.11
CA VAL A 5 -2.33 3.01 18.63
C VAL A 5 -1.50 2.05 17.76
N LEU A 6 -0.61 2.60 16.93
CA LEU A 6 0.32 1.84 16.09
C LEU A 6 1.30 0.99 16.92
N GLN A 7 1.92 1.57 17.96
CA GLN A 7 2.82 0.84 18.86
C GLN A 7 2.09 -0.25 19.65
N LEU A 8 0.85 0.02 20.09
CA LEU A 8 0.04 -0.96 20.79
C LEU A 8 -0.33 -2.13 19.86
N TYR A 9 -0.72 -1.83 18.63
CA TYR A 9 -1.09 -2.84 17.64
C TYR A 9 0.10 -3.70 17.18
N GLU A 10 1.28 -3.10 16.98
CA GLU A 10 2.50 -3.87 16.68
C GLU A 10 2.86 -4.85 17.81
N LYS A 11 2.60 -4.46 19.07
CA LYS A 11 2.96 -5.26 20.26
C LYS A 11 1.91 -6.32 20.61
N VAL A 12 0.64 -6.07 20.29
CA VAL A 12 -0.50 -6.93 20.72
C VAL A 12 -1.00 -7.85 19.60
N LEU A 13 -1.10 -7.37 18.36
CA LEU A 13 -1.62 -8.16 17.24
C LEU A 13 -0.54 -8.54 16.20
N GLY A 14 0.67 -8.00 16.36
CA GLY A 14 1.73 -8.13 15.37
C GLY A 14 1.59 -7.13 14.23
N LYS A 15 2.73 -6.83 13.58
CA LYS A 15 2.80 -5.86 12.46
C LYS A 15 1.95 -6.28 11.25
N GLU A 16 1.58 -7.55 11.20
CA GLU A 16 0.91 -8.19 10.08
C GLU A 16 -0.62 -8.20 10.20
N HIS A 17 -1.17 -7.77 11.34
CA HIS A 17 -2.62 -7.82 11.52
C HIS A 17 -3.36 -6.80 10.62
N PRO A 18 -4.45 -7.19 9.93
CA PRO A 18 -5.20 -6.31 9.01
C PRO A 18 -5.64 -4.97 9.64
N HIS A 19 -6.04 -4.98 10.91
CA HIS A 19 -6.40 -3.76 11.65
C HIS A 19 -5.21 -2.84 11.95
N THR A 20 -4.02 -3.40 12.21
CA THR A 20 -2.77 -2.63 12.36
C THR A 20 -2.45 -1.93 11.05
N LEU A 21 -2.49 -2.68 9.93
CA LEU A 21 -2.19 -2.17 8.59
C LEU A 21 -3.19 -1.10 8.15
N THR A 22 -4.47 -1.26 8.47
CA THR A 22 -5.50 -0.25 8.21
C THR A 22 -5.26 1.02 9.02
N SER A 23 -4.90 0.89 10.29
CA SER A 23 -4.57 2.04 11.15
C SER A 23 -3.33 2.80 10.64
N MET A 24 -2.30 2.08 10.19
CA MET A 24 -1.11 2.66 9.57
C MET A 24 -1.45 3.41 8.27
N ASN A 25 -2.28 2.81 7.41
CA ASN A 25 -2.71 3.47 6.17
C ASN A 25 -3.48 4.78 6.45
N ASN A 26 -4.35 4.77 7.46
CA ASN A 26 -5.09 5.97 7.86
C ASN A 26 -4.16 7.07 8.40
N LEU A 27 -3.11 6.70 9.14
CA LEU A 27 -2.12 7.67 9.58
C LEU A 27 -1.34 8.28 8.40
N ALA A 28 -0.98 7.47 7.40
CA ALA A 28 -0.32 7.95 6.20
C ALA A 28 -1.20 8.95 5.42
N LEU A 29 -2.52 8.69 5.32
CA LEU A 29 -3.48 9.63 4.72
C LEU A 29 -3.59 10.95 5.51
N VAL A 30 -3.52 10.89 6.84
CA VAL A 30 -3.50 12.12 7.67
C VAL A 30 -2.23 12.92 7.42
N LEU A 31 -1.07 12.27 7.29
CA LEU A 31 0.21 12.93 6.97
C LEU A 31 0.16 13.59 5.58
N ASP A 32 -0.44 12.92 4.59
CA ASP A 32 -0.67 13.46 3.26
C ASP A 32 -1.55 14.74 3.33
N LYS A 33 -2.65 14.71 4.09
CA LYS A 33 -3.51 15.89 4.30
C LYS A 33 -2.82 17.04 5.05
N LEU A 34 -1.82 16.74 5.87
CA LEU A 34 -1.01 17.74 6.58
C LEU A 34 0.12 18.30 5.71
N GLY A 35 0.25 17.89 4.44
CA GLY A 35 1.33 18.30 3.54
C GLY A 35 2.68 17.64 3.83
N LYS A 36 2.71 16.65 4.74
CA LYS A 36 3.92 15.90 5.10
C LYS A 36 4.13 14.72 4.16
N TYR A 37 4.29 15.02 2.87
CA TYR A 37 4.29 14.01 1.81
C TYR A 37 5.44 12.99 1.95
N GLU A 38 6.64 13.40 2.40
CA GLU A 38 7.75 12.46 2.62
C GLU A 38 7.49 11.45 3.75
N GLU A 39 6.87 11.90 4.85
CA GLU A 39 6.49 11.01 5.96
C GLU A 39 5.37 10.06 5.52
N ALA A 40 4.40 10.57 4.75
CA ALA A 40 3.33 9.78 4.16
C ALA A 40 3.86 8.71 3.20
N GLU A 41 4.84 9.06 2.34
CA GLU A 41 5.48 8.13 1.40
C GLU A 41 6.13 6.95 2.13
N LYS A 42 6.97 7.23 3.13
CA LYS A 42 7.65 6.20 3.94
C LYS A 42 6.65 5.26 4.59
N MET A 43 5.56 5.82 5.13
CA MET A 43 4.53 5.03 5.79
C MET A 43 3.74 4.18 4.81
N HIS A 44 3.36 4.72 3.65
CA HIS A 44 2.66 3.96 2.61
C HIS A 44 3.52 2.81 2.06
N ARG A 45 4.84 3.01 1.85
CA ARG A 45 5.76 1.93 1.46
C ARG A 45 5.82 0.81 2.50
N GLN A 46 5.92 1.18 3.78
CA GLN A 46 5.97 0.19 4.86
C GLN A 46 4.67 -0.62 4.95
N VAL A 47 3.51 0.04 4.84
CA VAL A 47 2.20 -0.64 4.82
C VAL A 47 2.07 -1.55 3.61
N LEU A 48 2.53 -1.11 2.44
CA LEU A 48 2.49 -1.88 1.21
C LEU A 48 3.27 -3.19 1.35
N GLN A 49 4.53 -3.13 1.80
CA GLN A 49 5.36 -4.32 1.98
C GLN A 49 4.73 -5.33 2.95
N LEU A 50 4.15 -4.85 4.04
CA LEU A 50 3.46 -5.72 5.00
C LEU A 50 2.19 -6.32 4.40
N ARG A 51 1.39 -5.54 3.67
CA ARG A 51 0.18 -6.03 2.99
C ARG A 51 0.51 -7.05 1.90
N GLU A 52 1.56 -6.83 1.11
CA GLU A 52 2.04 -7.80 0.14
C GLU A 52 2.43 -9.13 0.80
N LYS A 53 3.10 -9.08 1.95
CA LYS A 53 3.54 -10.28 2.68
C LYS A 53 2.38 -11.05 3.32
N VAL A 54 1.38 -10.34 3.85
CA VAL A 54 0.26 -10.95 4.60
C VAL A 54 -0.91 -11.36 3.71
N LEU A 55 -1.30 -10.48 2.80
CA LEU A 55 -2.52 -10.61 2.00
C LEU A 55 -2.21 -11.00 0.54
N GLY A 56 -0.97 -10.79 0.10
CA GLY A 56 -0.57 -10.93 -1.30
C GLY A 56 -0.71 -9.63 -2.09
N LYS A 57 -0.07 -9.60 -3.26
CA LYS A 57 0.01 -8.43 -4.14
C LYS A 57 -1.34 -8.07 -4.78
N GLU A 58 -2.13 -9.08 -5.16
CA GLU A 58 -3.42 -8.90 -5.83
C GLU A 58 -4.56 -8.54 -4.87
N HIS A 59 -4.32 -8.53 -3.55
CA HIS A 59 -5.37 -8.27 -2.59
C HIS A 59 -5.88 -6.82 -2.73
N PRO A 60 -7.20 -6.57 -2.70
CA PRO A 60 -7.77 -5.22 -2.86
C PRO A 60 -7.18 -4.16 -1.92
N HIS A 61 -6.87 -4.55 -0.68
CA HIS A 61 -6.19 -3.67 0.27
C HIS A 61 -4.74 -3.34 -0.10
N THR A 62 -4.01 -4.27 -0.71
CA THR A 62 -2.64 -4.04 -1.18
C THR A 62 -2.67 -3.05 -2.35
N LEU A 63 -3.53 -3.30 -3.34
CA LEU A 63 -3.75 -2.40 -4.48
C LEU A 63 -4.18 -0.99 -4.04
N ALA A 64 -5.08 -0.88 -3.05
CA ALA A 64 -5.47 0.41 -2.50
C ALA A 64 -4.29 1.16 -1.86
N SER A 65 -3.39 0.46 -1.17
CA SER A 65 -2.16 1.07 -0.64
C SER A 65 -1.18 1.50 -1.73
N MET A 66 -1.06 0.75 -2.82
CA MET A 66 -0.26 1.14 -3.99
C MET A 66 -0.78 2.42 -4.63
N ASN A 67 -2.10 2.52 -4.83
CA ASN A 67 -2.73 3.72 -5.38
C ASN A 67 -2.49 4.95 -4.48
N ASN A 68 -2.64 4.80 -3.16
CA ASN A 68 -2.36 5.89 -2.23
C ASN A 68 -0.88 6.33 -2.26
N LEU A 69 0.06 5.39 -2.38
CA LEU A 69 1.48 5.70 -2.52
C LEU A 69 1.75 6.49 -3.83
N ALA A 70 1.16 6.07 -4.95
CA ALA A 70 1.30 6.75 -6.24
C ALA A 70 0.76 8.20 -6.18
N LEU A 71 -0.37 8.42 -5.48
CA LEU A 71 -0.91 9.77 -5.27
C LEU A 71 0.04 10.66 -4.47
N VAL A 72 0.67 10.14 -3.41
CA VAL A 72 1.65 10.90 -2.61
C VAL A 72 2.91 11.20 -3.41
N LEU A 73 3.42 10.23 -4.19
CA LEU A 73 4.57 10.44 -5.07
C LEU A 73 4.30 11.51 -6.14
N LYS A 74 3.09 11.52 -6.71
CA LYS A 74 2.65 12.57 -7.64
C LYS A 74 2.68 13.95 -6.97
N LYS A 75 2.24 14.06 -5.71
CA LYS A 75 2.27 15.33 -4.96
C LYS A 75 3.69 15.77 -4.60
N LEU A 76 4.62 14.84 -4.42
CA LEU A 76 6.05 15.12 -4.24
C LEU A 76 6.74 15.56 -5.54
N GLY A 77 6.06 15.50 -6.70
CA GLY A 77 6.68 15.77 -8.00
C GLY A 77 7.59 14.63 -8.48
N LYS A 78 7.57 13.46 -7.81
CA LYS A 78 8.31 12.26 -8.21
C LYS A 78 7.50 11.43 -9.21
N TYR A 79 7.26 12.01 -10.38
CA TYR A 79 6.41 11.40 -11.42
C TYR A 79 6.98 10.08 -11.94
N GLU A 80 8.31 9.95 -12.05
CA GLU A 80 8.96 8.71 -12.53
C GLU A 80 8.70 7.50 -11.61
N GLU A 81 8.62 7.70 -10.30
CA GLU A 81 8.36 6.60 -9.35
C GLU A 81 6.86 6.23 -9.26
N ALA A 82 5.97 7.18 -9.57
CA ALA A 82 4.52 6.95 -9.59
C ALA A 82 4.11 6.06 -10.78
N ASP A 83 4.74 6.22 -11.95
CA ASP A 83 4.47 5.38 -13.12
C ASP A 83 4.96 3.94 -12.95
N VAL A 84 6.13 3.73 -12.34
CA VAL A 84 6.67 2.39 -12.05
C VAL A 84 5.74 1.59 -11.11
N SER A 85 5.13 2.29 -10.15
CA SER A 85 4.16 1.69 -9.23
C SER A 85 2.91 1.16 -9.96
N THR A 86 2.53 1.81 -11.06
CA THR A 86 1.34 1.49 -11.88
C THR A 86 1.65 0.46 -12.98
N GLN A 87 2.88 0.43 -13.50
CA GLN A 87 3.32 -0.55 -14.50
C GLN A 87 3.47 -1.96 -13.94
N ARG A 88 3.86 -2.09 -12.66
CA ARG A 88 3.96 -3.39 -11.99
C ARG A 88 2.63 -4.17 -11.98
N ASP A 89 1.49 -3.47 -12.05
CA ASP A 89 0.16 -4.07 -12.15
C ASP A 89 -0.20 -4.56 -13.56
N ARG A 90 0.41 -3.98 -14.61
CA ARG A 90 0.06 -4.31 -16.01
C ARG A 90 0.82 -5.51 -16.55
N ASP A 91 2.05 -5.74 -16.11
CA ASP A 91 2.87 -6.82 -16.66
C ASP A 91 2.47 -8.21 -16.13
N ASP A 92 1.93 -8.31 -14.90
CA ASP A 92 1.55 -9.61 -14.32
C ASP A 92 0.15 -10.10 -14.78
N THR A 93 -0.77 -9.19 -15.11
CA THR A 93 -2.11 -9.56 -15.61
C THR A 93 -2.09 -10.11 -17.04
N SER A 94 -1.01 -9.90 -17.79
CA SER A 94 -0.80 -10.45 -19.14
C SER A 94 -0.38 -11.93 -19.13
N SER A 95 0.03 -12.48 -17.98
CA SER A 95 0.61 -13.83 -17.91
C SER A 95 -0.38 -14.95 -17.54
N ARG A 96 -1.69 -14.67 -17.47
CA ARG A 96 -2.72 -15.69 -17.20
C ARG A 96 -3.22 -16.29 -18.52
N PRO A 97 -2.93 -17.55 -18.85
CA PRO A 97 -3.41 -18.15 -20.09
C PRO A 97 -4.95 -18.25 -20.05
N PRO A 98 -5.65 -18.01 -21.16
CA PRO A 98 -7.09 -18.20 -21.23
C PRO A 98 -7.40 -19.65 -20.90
N LYS A 99 -8.30 -19.89 -19.93
CA LYS A 99 -8.82 -21.23 -19.66
C LYS A 99 -9.40 -21.77 -20.96
N ARG A 100 -8.71 -22.75 -21.58
CA ARG A 100 -9.28 -23.55 -22.67
C ARG A 100 -10.49 -24.28 -22.10
N SER A 101 -11.68 -23.81 -22.45
CA SER A 101 -12.90 -24.57 -22.34
C SER A 101 -12.80 -25.76 -23.29
N HIS A 102 -12.63 -26.95 -22.75
CA HIS A 102 -12.86 -28.18 -23.50
C HIS A 102 -14.36 -28.45 -23.54
N SER A 103 -14.92 -28.48 -24.74
CA SER A 103 -16.14 -29.18 -25.11
C SER A 103 -15.77 -30.31 -26.06
#